data_AF-A0A7C2VXN1-F1
#
_entry.id   AF-A0A7C2VXN1-F1
#
_cell.length_a   1.000
_cell.length_b   1.000
_cell.length_c   1.000
_cell.angle_alpha   90.00
_cell.angle_beta   90.00
_cell.angle_gamma   90.00
#
_symmetry.space_group_name_H-M   'P 1'
#
loop_
_entity.id
_entity.type
_entity.pdbx_description
1 polymer ?
#
loop_
_entity_poly.entity_id
_entity_poly.type
_entity_poly.pdbx_seq_one_letter_code
_entity_poly.pdbx_strand_id
1 'polypeptide(L)'
;MIEAGQVVGVGPMAAVAGALAEGVGSKLLALSEEVIVENGGDVFLKVSRPRKVAIYAGNSPLSMKVGIEVPAEVSIGVCTSSATVGPSVSFGQADAVCVVAKSAALADAAATALGNLVKAPEDIPRAISTAKGMSGVEGVVIIIGDKLGAWGKYPLVEV
;
A
#
# COMPACT_ATOMS: atom_id res chain seq x y z
N MET A 1 -14.79 -3.25 1.84
CA MET A 1 -14.36 -2.90 3.22
C MET A 1 -14.49 -4.07 4.18
N ILE A 2 -15.70 -4.58 4.50
CA ILE A 2 -15.86 -5.71 5.44
C ILE A 2 -15.08 -6.94 5.01
N GLU A 3 -15.24 -7.37 3.76
CA GLU A 3 -14.50 -8.51 3.19
C GLU A 3 -12.98 -8.31 3.28
N ALA A 4 -12.48 -7.15 2.85
CA ALA A 4 -11.05 -6.81 2.93
C ALA A 4 -10.52 -6.91 4.38
N GLY A 5 -11.24 -6.35 5.35
CA GLY A 5 -10.87 -6.45 6.76
C GLY A 5 -10.85 -7.89 7.27
N GLN A 6 -11.83 -8.72 6.88
CA GLN A 6 -11.88 -10.14 7.25
C GLN A 6 -10.71 -10.94 6.68
N VAL A 7 -10.33 -10.70 5.42
CA VAL A 7 -9.22 -11.41 4.76
C VAL A 7 -7.89 -11.24 5.50
N VAL A 8 -7.67 -10.07 6.11
CA VAL A 8 -6.39 -9.73 6.75
C VAL A 8 -6.47 -9.55 8.27
N GLY A 9 -7.62 -9.85 8.87
CA GLY A 9 -7.81 -9.86 10.32
C GLY A 9 -7.88 -8.49 11.00
N VAL A 10 -8.42 -7.47 10.32
CA VAL A 10 -8.59 -6.10 10.84
C VAL A 10 -10.04 -5.62 10.76
N GLY A 11 -10.37 -4.53 11.46
CA GLY A 11 -11.68 -3.91 11.37
C GLY A 11 -11.94 -3.28 9.99
N PRO A 12 -13.21 -3.15 9.55
CA PRO A 12 -13.56 -2.65 8.21
C PRO A 12 -13.10 -1.22 7.93
N MET A 13 -12.91 -0.41 8.97
CA MET A 13 -12.43 0.97 8.83
C MET A 13 -10.97 1.06 8.37
N ALA A 14 -10.18 -0.02 8.52
CA ALA A 14 -8.83 -0.09 7.99
C ALA A 14 -8.77 -0.19 6.45
N ALA A 15 -9.92 -0.28 5.78
CA ALA A 15 -10.02 -0.37 4.32
C ALA A 15 -10.70 0.86 3.70
N VAL A 16 -11.02 1.88 4.50
CA VAL A 16 -11.98 2.94 4.12
C VAL A 16 -11.41 3.85 3.04
N ALA A 17 -10.14 4.21 3.15
CA ALA A 17 -9.54 5.20 2.26
C ALA A 17 -9.26 4.59 0.90
N GLY A 18 -8.69 3.38 0.88
CA GLY A 18 -8.52 2.58 -0.34
C GLY A 18 -9.85 2.25 -1.02
N ALA A 19 -10.88 1.85 -0.27
CA ALA A 19 -12.20 1.56 -0.85
C ALA A 19 -12.85 2.79 -1.49
N LEU A 20 -12.70 3.97 -0.90
CA LEU A 20 -13.20 5.22 -1.48
C LEU A 20 -12.42 5.60 -2.74
N ALA A 21 -11.08 5.49 -2.72
CA ALA A 21 -10.24 5.76 -3.87
C ALA A 21 -10.62 4.86 -5.07
N GLU A 22 -10.77 3.56 -4.83
CA GLU A 22 -11.19 2.59 -5.85
C GLU A 22 -12.62 2.84 -6.33
N GLY A 23 -13.55 3.16 -5.43
CA GLY A 23 -14.94 3.45 -5.78
C GLY A 23 -15.11 4.70 -6.65
N VAL A 24 -14.35 5.77 -6.36
CA VAL A 24 -14.31 6.98 -7.20
C VAL A 24 -13.61 6.68 -8.52
N GLY A 25 -12.44 6.04 -8.47
CA GLY A 25 -11.65 5.75 -9.67
C GLY A 25 -12.38 4.87 -10.67
N SER A 26 -13.07 3.83 -10.18
CA SER A 26 -13.88 2.94 -11.02
C SER A 26 -15.01 3.65 -11.75
N LYS A 27 -15.61 4.68 -11.14
CA LYS A 27 -16.65 5.50 -11.80
C LYS A 27 -16.05 6.45 -12.83
N LEU A 28 -14.90 7.04 -12.54
CA LEU A 28 -14.20 7.95 -13.46
C LEU A 28 -13.68 7.22 -14.70
N LEU A 29 -13.42 5.92 -14.61
CA LEU A 29 -13.01 5.10 -15.76
C LEU A 29 -14.05 5.00 -16.88
N ALA A 30 -15.31 5.37 -16.62
CA ALA A 30 -16.32 5.52 -17.67
C ALA A 30 -16.13 6.80 -18.51
N LEU A 31 -15.30 7.75 -18.04
CA LEU A 31 -15.09 9.07 -18.63
C LEU A 31 -13.64 9.30 -19.10
N SER A 32 -12.69 8.51 -18.59
CA SER A 32 -11.27 8.60 -18.90
C SER A 32 -10.62 7.23 -18.94
N GLU A 33 -9.76 6.99 -19.92
CA GLU A 33 -8.97 5.75 -20.03
C GLU A 33 -7.87 5.68 -18.96
N GLU A 34 -7.39 6.83 -18.48
CA GLU A 34 -6.42 6.94 -17.39
C GLU A 34 -7.03 7.65 -16.18
N VAL A 35 -6.90 7.02 -15.01
CA VAL A 35 -7.39 7.55 -13.74
C VAL A 35 -6.37 7.25 -12.64
N ILE A 36 -6.06 8.26 -11.84
CA ILE A 36 -5.33 8.14 -10.58
C ILE A 36 -6.16 8.86 -9.53
N VAL A 37 -6.52 8.16 -8.46
CA VAL A 37 -7.23 8.72 -7.31
C VAL A 37 -6.37 8.48 -6.07
N GLU A 38 -5.87 9.56 -5.49
CA GLU A 38 -5.16 9.56 -4.22
C GLU A 38 -6.10 10.02 -3.11
N ASN A 39 -6.21 9.22 -2.06
CA ASN A 39 -6.94 9.56 -0.85
C ASN A 39 -6.02 9.38 0.36
N GLY A 40 -5.12 10.35 0.57
CA GLY A 40 -4.08 10.24 1.58
C GLY A 40 -2.99 9.26 1.14
N GLY A 41 -2.70 8.25 1.97
CA GLY A 41 -1.68 7.22 1.67
C GLY A 41 -2.14 6.15 0.66
N ASP A 42 -3.39 6.24 0.20
CA ASP A 42 -4.08 5.19 -0.54
C ASP A 42 -4.43 5.62 -1.95
N VAL A 43 -3.87 4.90 -2.92
CA VAL A 43 -3.96 5.26 -4.34
C VAL A 43 -4.62 4.14 -5.11
N PHE A 44 -5.68 4.48 -5.85
CA PHE A 44 -6.18 3.65 -6.93
C PHE A 44 -5.68 4.21 -8.27
N LEU A 45 -5.21 3.35 -9.16
CA LEU A 45 -4.74 3.77 -10.48
C LEU A 45 -5.05 2.75 -11.58
N LYS A 46 -5.39 3.28 -12.76
CA LYS A 46 -5.35 2.58 -14.06
C LYS A 46 -4.77 3.56 -15.07
N VAL A 47 -3.66 3.17 -15.70
CA VAL A 47 -2.81 4.07 -16.49
C VAL A 47 -2.41 3.41 -17.80
N SER A 48 -2.16 4.21 -18.85
CA SER A 48 -1.90 3.71 -20.22
C SER A 48 -0.46 3.28 -20.47
N ARG A 49 0.45 3.67 -19.57
CA ARG A 49 1.87 3.32 -19.58
C ARG A 49 2.37 3.13 -18.14
N PRO A 50 3.45 2.38 -17.91
CA PRO A 50 3.99 2.19 -16.56
C PRO A 50 4.22 3.52 -15.83
N ARG A 51 3.98 3.49 -14.52
CA ARG A 51 4.17 4.65 -13.62
C ARG A 51 5.01 4.22 -12.42
N LYS A 52 5.73 5.17 -11.85
CA LYS A 52 6.40 4.98 -10.56
C LYS A 52 5.53 5.60 -9.48
N VAL A 53 5.16 4.82 -8.47
CA VAL A 53 4.51 5.30 -7.26
C VAL A 53 5.59 5.49 -6.21
N ALA A 54 5.95 6.73 -5.92
CA ALA A 54 6.96 7.06 -4.92
C ALA A 54 6.43 6.78 -3.51
N ILE A 55 7.28 6.26 -2.62
CA ILE A 55 6.92 5.97 -1.23
C ILE A 55 7.41 7.11 -0.34
N TYR A 56 6.46 7.80 0.30
CA TYR A 56 6.76 8.75 1.36
C TYR A 56 6.85 8.01 2.71
N ALA A 57 8.02 8.09 3.36
CA ALA A 57 8.32 7.38 4.61
C ALA A 57 8.82 8.36 5.70
N GLY A 58 8.18 9.52 5.79
CA GLY A 58 8.49 10.53 6.81
C GLY A 58 9.96 10.97 6.79
N ASN A 59 10.61 10.86 7.95
CA ASN A 59 12.01 11.25 8.15
C ASN A 59 13.03 10.16 7.77
N SER A 60 12.58 9.00 7.30
CA SER A 60 13.49 7.95 6.83
C SER A 60 14.40 8.51 5.72
N PRO A 61 15.70 8.18 5.70
CA PRO A 61 16.60 8.55 4.60
C PRO A 61 16.21 7.94 3.25
N LEU A 62 15.26 6.98 3.24
CA LEU A 62 14.70 6.32 2.05
C LEU A 62 13.42 6.99 1.55
N SER A 63 12.85 7.94 2.31
CA SER A 63 11.64 8.68 1.95
C SER A 63 11.83 9.38 0.59
N MET A 64 10.87 9.18 -0.32
CA MET A 64 10.87 9.73 -1.69
C MET A 64 12.05 9.31 -2.58
N LYS A 65 12.82 8.28 -2.21
CA LYS A 65 13.93 7.73 -3.03
C LYS A 65 13.63 6.37 -3.64
N VAL A 66 12.59 5.71 -3.12
CA VAL A 66 12.16 4.39 -3.57
C VAL A 66 10.69 4.44 -3.96
N GLY A 67 10.32 3.59 -4.90
CA GLY A 67 8.95 3.48 -5.38
C GLY A 67 8.66 2.13 -6.01
N ILE A 68 7.41 1.94 -6.38
CA ILE A 68 6.93 0.73 -7.05
C ILE A 68 6.60 1.08 -8.49
N GLU A 69 7.15 0.33 -9.44
CA GLU A 69 6.75 0.45 -10.84
C GLU A 69 5.47 -0.35 -11.10
N VAL A 70 4.37 0.37 -11.30
CA VAL A 70 3.05 -0.21 -11.57
C VAL A 70 2.83 -0.37 -13.07
N PRO A 71 2.17 -1.47 -13.51
CA PRO A 71 2.01 -1.79 -14.91
C PRO A 71 0.96 -0.90 -15.58
N ALA A 72 1.01 -0.84 -16.90
CA ALA A 72 -0.06 -0.26 -17.70
C ALA A 72 -1.31 -1.16 -17.72
N GLU A 73 -2.46 -0.56 -18.04
CA GLU A 73 -3.75 -1.19 -18.35
C GLU A 73 -4.43 -2.01 -17.26
N VAL A 74 -3.79 -2.20 -16.11
CA VAL A 74 -4.33 -2.95 -14.98
C VAL A 74 -4.74 -1.96 -13.89
N SER A 75 -6.00 -2.05 -13.44
CA SER A 75 -6.45 -1.35 -12.24
C SER A 75 -5.78 -1.94 -11.01
N ILE A 76 -5.16 -1.09 -10.20
CA ILE A 76 -4.41 -1.51 -9.02
C ILE A 76 -4.54 -0.51 -7.88
N GLY A 77 -4.52 -1.02 -6.66
CA GLY A 77 -4.38 -0.27 -5.43
C GLY A 77 -2.95 -0.31 -4.91
N VAL A 78 -2.41 0.85 -4.55
CA VAL A 78 -1.15 1.02 -3.85
C VAL A 78 -1.43 1.84 -2.60
N CYS A 79 -1.43 1.19 -1.44
CA CYS A 79 -1.93 1.74 -0.18
C CYS A 79 -0.88 1.67 0.90
N THR A 80 -0.82 2.71 1.75
CA THR A 80 0.30 2.88 2.67
C THR A 80 -0.18 3.16 4.08
N SER A 81 0.27 2.32 5.02
CA SER A 81 0.14 2.58 6.45
C SER A 81 1.45 3.12 7.01
N SER A 82 1.36 4.05 7.96
CA SER A 82 2.51 4.65 8.64
C SER A 82 2.20 4.89 10.11
N ALA A 83 3.20 4.74 10.97
CA ALA A 83 3.15 5.16 12.36
C ALA A 83 3.78 6.54 12.60
N THR A 84 4.56 7.06 11.64
CA THR A 84 5.31 8.31 11.77
C THR A 84 4.74 9.43 10.90
N VAL A 85 3.82 9.12 9.98
CA VAL A 85 3.19 10.05 9.06
C VAL A 85 1.67 10.01 9.19
N GLY A 86 1.06 11.19 9.35
CA GLY A 86 -0.39 11.38 9.36
C GLY A 86 -1.03 11.19 10.76
N PRO A 87 -2.35 11.47 10.88
CA PRO A 87 -3.07 11.39 12.14
C PRO A 87 -3.58 9.99 12.48
N SER A 88 -3.47 9.04 11.55
CA SER A 88 -4.02 7.69 11.69
C SER A 88 -3.29 6.91 12.78
N VAL A 89 -4.05 6.24 13.65
CA VAL A 89 -3.50 5.40 14.70
C VAL A 89 -2.90 4.15 14.06
N SER A 90 -1.59 3.97 14.21
CA SER A 90 -0.88 2.72 13.92
C SER A 90 -0.41 2.10 15.24
N PHE A 91 -0.52 0.77 15.35
CA PHE A 91 0.01 0.03 16.51
C PHE A 91 1.46 -0.43 16.32
N GLY A 92 2.05 -0.14 15.16
CA GLY A 92 3.45 -0.40 14.83
C GLY A 92 4.34 0.83 14.99
N GLN A 93 5.55 0.73 14.41
CA GLN A 93 6.55 1.81 14.35
C GLN A 93 7.15 1.99 12.94
N ALA A 94 6.59 1.34 11.92
CA ALA A 94 7.06 1.49 10.55
C ALA A 94 6.84 2.91 10.03
N ASP A 95 7.83 3.42 9.29
CA ASP A 95 7.74 4.70 8.60
C ASP A 95 6.81 4.61 7.40
N ALA A 96 6.85 3.48 6.68
CA ALA A 96 5.90 3.16 5.63
C ALA A 96 5.75 1.64 5.47
N VAL A 97 4.51 1.17 5.36
CA VAL A 97 4.17 -0.16 4.85
C VAL A 97 3.26 0.04 3.66
N CYS A 98 3.84 -0.05 2.47
CA CYS A 98 3.16 0.13 1.19
C CYS A 98 2.78 -1.24 0.62
N VAL A 99 1.50 -1.47 0.38
CA VAL A 99 0.96 -2.74 -0.13
C VAL A 99 0.34 -2.52 -1.50
N VAL A 100 0.55 -3.50 -2.38
CA VAL A 100 -0.01 -3.52 -3.72
C VAL A 100 -1.01 -4.67 -3.85
N ALA A 101 -2.22 -4.39 -4.31
CA ALA A 101 -3.23 -5.40 -4.63
C ALA A 101 -4.16 -4.89 -5.74
N LYS A 102 -4.89 -5.79 -6.41
CA LYS A 102 -5.89 -5.39 -7.42
C LYS A 102 -7.06 -4.59 -6.83
N SER A 103 -7.42 -4.86 -5.57
CA SER A 103 -8.38 -4.06 -4.82
C SER A 103 -7.64 -3.10 -3.89
N ALA A 104 -7.91 -1.81 -4.00
CA ALA A 104 -7.35 -0.82 -3.09
C ALA A 104 -7.90 -0.97 -1.67
N ALA A 105 -9.15 -1.43 -1.53
CA ALA A 105 -9.69 -1.77 -0.21
C ALA A 105 -8.88 -2.88 0.49
N LEU A 106 -8.45 -3.91 -0.26
CA LEU A 106 -7.59 -4.96 0.28
C LEU A 106 -6.18 -4.45 0.57
N ALA A 107 -5.60 -3.65 -0.33
CA ALA A 107 -4.27 -3.06 -0.13
C ALA A 107 -4.22 -2.21 1.15
N ASP A 108 -5.22 -1.35 1.38
CA ASP A 108 -5.34 -0.48 2.57
C ASP A 108 -5.46 -1.31 3.87
N ALA A 109 -6.37 -2.29 3.87
CA ALA A 109 -6.54 -3.20 5.02
C ALA A 109 -5.24 -3.97 5.33
N ALA A 110 -4.59 -4.50 4.29
CA ALA A 110 -3.35 -5.25 4.42
C ALA A 110 -2.19 -4.35 4.88
N ALA A 111 -2.10 -3.11 4.39
CA ALA A 111 -1.11 -2.15 4.83
C ALA A 111 -1.25 -1.87 6.34
N THR A 112 -2.49 -1.69 6.81
CA THR A 112 -2.78 -1.54 8.25
C THR A 112 -2.41 -2.79 9.04
N ALA A 113 -2.81 -3.98 8.58
CA ALA A 113 -2.52 -5.24 9.25
C ALA A 113 -1.01 -5.50 9.39
N LEU A 114 -0.27 -5.29 8.30
CA LEU A 114 1.19 -5.46 8.28
C LEU A 114 1.92 -4.35 9.04
N GLY A 115 1.44 -3.10 8.96
CA GLY A 115 1.93 -1.98 9.76
C GLY A 115 1.91 -2.27 11.25
N ASN A 116 0.82 -2.86 11.75
CA ASN A 116 0.68 -3.27 13.15
C ASN A 116 1.68 -4.36 13.59
N LEU A 117 2.22 -5.14 12.65
CA LEU A 117 3.21 -6.19 12.94
C LEU A 117 4.64 -5.67 13.03
N VAL A 118 4.94 -4.49 12.46
CA VAL A 118 6.31 -3.96 12.36
C VAL A 118 6.55 -2.98 13.49
N LYS A 119 7.33 -3.38 14.50
CA LYS A 119 7.71 -2.55 15.65
C LYS A 119 9.20 -2.25 15.69
N ALA A 120 10.00 -3.09 15.06
CA ALA A 120 11.44 -2.92 14.89
C ALA A 120 11.88 -3.49 13.52
N PRO A 121 13.08 -3.15 13.02
CA PRO A 121 13.57 -3.66 11.75
C PRO A 121 13.60 -5.20 11.65
N GLU A 122 13.76 -5.89 12.77
CA GLU A 122 13.79 -7.35 12.86
C GLU A 122 12.42 -8.00 12.55
N ASP A 123 11.33 -7.23 12.60
CA ASP A 123 9.99 -7.70 12.26
C ASP A 123 9.75 -7.77 10.73
N ILE A 124 10.59 -7.13 9.90
CA ILE A 124 10.43 -7.07 8.44
C ILE A 124 10.25 -8.46 7.82
N PRO A 125 11.10 -9.49 8.11
CA PRO A 125 10.94 -10.81 7.52
C PRO A 125 9.61 -11.47 7.91
N ARG A 126 9.15 -11.28 9.16
CA ARG A 126 7.86 -11.81 9.62
C ARG A 126 6.72 -11.15 8.86
N ALA A 127 6.72 -9.82 8.74
CA ALA A 127 5.68 -9.09 8.01
C ALA A 127 5.63 -9.49 6.53
N ILE A 128 6.78 -9.64 5.86
CA ILE A 128 6.85 -10.16 4.49
C ILE A 128 6.28 -11.59 4.40
N SER A 129 6.61 -12.46 5.36
CA SER A 129 6.07 -13.82 5.39
C SER A 129 4.54 -13.82 5.57
N THR A 130 4.00 -12.91 6.37
CA THR A 130 2.54 -12.75 6.51
C THR A 130 1.92 -12.24 5.21
N ALA A 131 2.51 -11.23 4.56
CA ALA A 131 2.03 -10.69 3.28
C ALA A 131 1.93 -11.77 2.19
N LYS A 132 2.92 -12.67 2.11
CA LYS A 132 2.91 -13.82 1.19
C LYS A 132 1.72 -14.77 1.38
N GLY A 133 1.17 -14.85 2.60
CA GLY A 133 0.01 -15.67 2.92
C GLY A 133 -1.33 -14.98 2.71
N MET A 134 -1.35 -13.66 2.46
CA MET A 134 -2.58 -12.90 2.25
C MET A 134 -3.05 -13.05 0.80
N SER A 135 -4.19 -13.73 0.61
CA SER A 135 -4.80 -13.88 -0.71
C SER A 135 -5.12 -12.53 -1.34
N GLY A 136 -4.67 -12.29 -2.57
CA GLY A 136 -4.92 -11.06 -3.32
C GLY A 136 -3.88 -9.95 -3.13
N VAL A 137 -2.97 -10.06 -2.15
CA VAL A 137 -1.82 -9.15 -2.04
C VAL A 137 -0.77 -9.54 -3.07
N GLU A 138 -0.39 -8.58 -3.93
CA GLU A 138 0.57 -8.78 -5.02
C GLU A 138 1.97 -8.23 -4.71
N GLY A 139 2.10 -7.42 -3.65
CA GLY A 139 3.40 -6.98 -3.15
C GLY A 139 3.33 -6.14 -1.89
N VAL A 140 4.47 -5.97 -1.23
CA VAL A 140 4.67 -5.11 -0.07
C VAL A 140 6.08 -4.52 -0.09
N VAL A 141 6.19 -3.26 0.33
CA VAL A 141 7.44 -2.58 0.68
C VAL A 141 7.31 -2.05 2.10
N ILE A 142 8.27 -2.37 2.97
CA ILE A 142 8.31 -1.99 4.37
C ILE A 142 9.56 -1.15 4.61
N ILE A 143 9.39 0.02 5.22
CA ILE A 143 10.46 0.95 5.58
C ILE A 143 10.35 1.27 7.07
N ILE A 144 11.47 1.13 7.77
CA ILE A 144 11.63 1.54 9.17
C ILE A 144 13.07 2.01 9.40
N GLY A 145 13.24 3.30 9.70
CA GLY A 145 14.54 3.94 9.75
C GLY A 145 15.28 3.85 8.42
N ASP A 146 16.50 3.33 8.44
CA ASP A 146 17.35 3.09 7.27
C ASP A 146 17.16 1.70 6.65
N LYS A 147 16.23 0.88 7.18
CA LYS A 147 16.00 -0.49 6.72
C LYS A 147 14.80 -0.59 5.79
N LEU A 148 14.95 -1.44 4.79
CA LEU A 148 13.93 -1.73 3.79
C LEU A 148 13.82 -3.24 3.57
N GLY A 149 12.58 -3.72 3.49
CA GLY A 149 12.26 -5.04 2.97
C GLY A 149 11.17 -4.96 1.91
N ALA A 150 11.30 -5.78 0.87
CA ALA A 150 10.32 -5.81 -0.20
C ALA A 150 10.05 -7.25 -0.65
N TRP A 151 8.82 -7.50 -1.07
CA TRP A 151 8.41 -8.71 -1.76
C TRP A 151 7.26 -8.37 -2.69
N GLY A 152 7.23 -8.92 -3.90
CA GLY A 152 6.06 -8.77 -4.76
C GLY A 152 6.34 -9.02 -6.22
N LYS A 153 5.28 -8.88 -7.00
CA LYS A 153 5.25 -9.04 -8.45
C LYS A 153 5.87 -7.85 -9.20
N TYR A 154 5.84 -6.65 -8.59
CA TYR A 154 6.20 -5.40 -9.23
C TYR A 154 7.61 -4.95 -8.85
N PRO A 155 8.40 -4.38 -9.79
CA PRO A 155 9.75 -3.93 -9.50
C PRO A 155 9.78 -2.81 -8.45
N LEU A 156 10.71 -2.92 -7.51
CA LEU A 156 11.14 -1.79 -6.69
C LEU A 156 12.11 -0.95 -7.52
N VAL A 157 11.87 0.36 -7.59
CA VAL A 157 12.63 1.29 -8.41
C VAL A 157 13.12 2.47 -7.60
N GLU A 158 14.23 3.06 -8.04
CA GLU A 158 14.68 4.38 -7.58
C GLU A 158 13.84 5.48 -8.26
N VAL A 159 13.55 6.55 -7.50
CA VAL A 159 12.70 7.67 -7.91
C VAL A 159 13.44 8.99 -7.80
#